data_AF-A0A183EWE2-F1
#
_entry.id   AF-A0A183EWE2-F1
#
_cell.length_a   1.000
_cell.length_b   1.000
_cell.length_c   1.000
_cell.angle_alpha   90.00
_cell.angle_beta   90.00
_cell.angle_gamma   90.00
#
_symmetry.space_group_name_H-M   'P 1'
#
loop_
_entity.id
_entity.type
_entity.pdbx_description
1 polymer ?
#
loop_
_entity_poly.entity_id
_entity_poly.type
_entity_poly.pdbx_seq_one_letter_code
_entity_poly.pdbx_strand_id
1 'polypeptide(L)'
;MYQHNFQEKCFGLFEQKIFVTRMEVYGKNDDELHPKIWVPRVWTNPRNFNFDHIGNAMLALFETLSYKGWNVIRDILWMRQGPWAVVFIHIYVFIGCMIGLTLFVGVVIANYTENRVSSLSFYSSSPISVFLMQQ
;
A
#
# COMPACT_ATOMS: atom_id res chain seq x y z
N MET A 1 19.30 11.81 -32.75
CA MET A 1 20.26 12.33 -31.75
C MET A 1 19.73 13.59 -31.04
N TYR A 2 18.49 13.60 -30.52
CA TYR A 2 18.03 14.68 -29.62
C TYR A 2 17.03 14.11 -28.62
N GLN A 3 17.53 13.45 -27.57
CA GLN A 3 16.73 13.22 -26.37
C GLN A 3 16.97 14.43 -25.48
N HIS A 4 15.99 15.33 -25.42
CA HIS A 4 16.07 16.52 -24.58
C HIS A 4 16.24 16.08 -23.11
N ASN A 5 17.35 16.45 -22.47
CA ASN A 5 17.50 16.33 -21.02
C ASN A 5 16.51 17.28 -20.34
N PHE A 6 15.28 16.81 -20.08
CA PHE A 6 14.23 17.59 -19.40
C PHE A 6 14.64 18.01 -17.98
N GLN A 7 15.56 17.28 -17.36
CA GLN A 7 16.14 17.63 -16.06
C GLN A 7 16.88 18.97 -16.11
N GLU A 8 17.63 19.24 -17.18
CA GLU A 8 18.38 20.50 -17.35
C GLU A 8 17.45 21.71 -17.54
N LYS A 9 16.20 21.49 -17.94
CA LYS A 9 15.18 22.54 -18.07
C LYS A 9 14.36 22.76 -16.79
N CYS A 10 14.63 22.02 -15.72
CA CYS A 10 13.90 22.11 -14.45
C CYS A 10 14.49 23.21 -13.54
N PHE A 11 14.48 24.48 -13.99
CA PHE A 11 14.95 25.63 -13.21
C PHE A 11 13.94 26.78 -13.25
N GLY A 12 13.97 27.66 -12.24
CA GLY A 12 13.10 28.83 -12.09
C GLY A 12 11.83 28.59 -11.26
N LEU A 13 10.95 29.59 -11.21
CA LEU A 13 9.71 29.58 -10.42
C LEU A 13 8.51 29.19 -11.29
N PHE A 14 7.56 28.47 -10.72
CA PHE A 14 6.28 28.13 -11.34
C PHE A 14 5.10 28.34 -10.39
N GLU A 15 3.93 28.63 -10.92
CA GLU A 15 2.70 28.73 -10.15
C GLU A 15 2.10 27.33 -9.93
N GLN A 16 2.08 26.89 -8.67
CA GLN A 16 1.43 25.65 -8.29
C GLN A 16 0.01 25.93 -7.81
N LYS A 17 -0.95 25.20 -8.39
CA LYS A 17 -2.35 25.22 -7.95
C LYS A 17 -2.47 24.47 -6.62
N ILE A 18 -3.11 25.09 -5.62
CA ILE A 18 -3.31 24.47 -4.31
C ILE A 18 -4.67 23.77 -4.31
N PHE A 19 -4.66 22.46 -4.07
CA PHE A 19 -5.89 21.68 -3.94
C PHE A 19 -6.47 21.88 -2.53
N VAL A 20 -7.50 22.74 -2.42
CA VAL A 20 -8.20 23.02 -1.15
C VAL A 20 -9.04 21.83 -0.70
N THR A 21 -9.68 21.11 -1.64
CA THR A 21 -10.46 19.90 -1.34
C THR A 21 -10.11 18.76 -2.28
N ARG A 22 -10.14 17.53 -1.74
CA ARG A 22 -9.97 16.30 -2.53
C ARG A 22 -11.27 15.84 -3.21
N MET A 23 -12.41 16.42 -2.82
CA MET A 23 -13.72 16.10 -3.41
C MET A 23 -13.92 16.81 -4.75
N GLU A 24 -14.88 16.34 -5.55
CA GLU A 24 -15.31 17.00 -6.77
C GLU A 24 -16.42 18.00 -6.43
N VAL A 25 -16.04 19.27 -6.33
CA VAL A 25 -16.95 20.39 -6.08
C VAL A 25 -17.16 21.15 -7.39
N TYR A 26 -18.35 21.73 -7.58
CA TYR A 26 -18.64 22.62 -8.71
C TYR A 26 -17.60 23.75 -8.79
N GLY A 27 -17.00 23.96 -9.97
CA GLY A 27 -15.91 24.95 -10.17
C GLY A 27 -14.49 24.45 -9.84
N LYS A 28 -14.29 23.16 -9.53
CA LYS A 28 -12.93 22.59 -9.28
C LYS A 28 -11.95 22.79 -10.44
N ASN A 29 -12.45 22.81 -11.67
CA ASN A 29 -11.65 22.97 -12.89
C ASN A 29 -11.51 24.44 -13.32
N ASP A 30 -12.08 25.39 -12.57
CA ASP A 30 -12.05 26.79 -12.92
C ASP A 30 -10.72 27.43 -12.48
N ASP A 31 -10.06 28.13 -13.40
CA ASP A 31 -8.68 28.59 -13.24
C ASP A 31 -8.51 29.79 -12.31
N GLU A 32 -9.63 30.43 -11.97
CA GLU A 32 -9.73 31.61 -11.10
C GLU A 32 -10.07 31.25 -9.65
N LEU A 33 -10.73 30.10 -9.41
CA LEU A 33 -11.26 29.77 -8.09
C LEU A 33 -10.22 29.16 -7.14
N HIS A 34 -9.09 28.68 -7.67
CA HIS A 34 -8.06 28.03 -6.87
C HIS A 34 -6.90 28.98 -6.52
N PRO A 35 -6.49 29.05 -5.24
CA PRO A 35 -5.31 29.83 -4.87
C PRO A 35 -4.04 29.21 -5.49
N LYS A 36 -3.21 30.06 -6.09
CA LYS A 36 -1.92 29.70 -6.68
C LYS A 36 -0.78 30.29 -5.86
N ILE A 37 0.31 29.55 -5.72
CA ILE A 37 1.52 30.01 -5.05
C ILE A 37 2.74 29.79 -5.93
N TRP A 38 3.68 30.73 -5.88
CA TRP A 38 4.97 30.60 -6.54
C TRP A 38 5.86 29.63 -5.78
N VAL A 39 6.27 28.55 -6.44
CA VAL A 39 7.18 27.55 -5.90
C VAL A 39 8.34 27.29 -6.87
N PRO A 40 9.54 26.97 -6.37
CA PRO A 40 10.65 26.58 -7.23
C PRO A 40 10.36 25.26 -7.93
N ARG A 41 10.73 25.17 -9.22
CA ARG A 41 10.75 23.89 -9.94
C ARG A 41 11.88 23.04 -9.37
N VAL A 42 11.56 21.85 -8.86
CA VAL A 42 12.53 20.90 -8.32
C VAL A 42 12.31 19.56 -8.99
N TRP A 43 13.38 18.98 -9.54
CA TRP A 43 13.38 17.59 -9.98
C TRP A 43 13.56 16.68 -8.78
N THR A 44 12.45 16.25 -8.19
CA THR A 44 12.46 15.31 -7.06
C THR A 44 11.56 14.13 -7.34
N ASN A 45 11.94 12.97 -6.81
CA ASN A 45 11.10 11.79 -6.81
C ASN A 45 9.99 11.94 -5.73
N PRO A 46 8.85 11.23 -5.84
CA PRO A 46 7.78 11.30 -4.85
C PRO A 46 8.30 11.02 -3.44
N ARG A 47 7.97 11.86 -2.46
CA ARG A 47 8.49 11.71 -1.09
C ARG A 47 8.07 10.41 -0.41
N ASN A 48 6.90 9.88 -0.76
CA ASN A 48 6.31 8.76 -0.03
C ASN A 48 6.85 7.39 -0.46
N PHE A 49 7.47 7.26 -1.64
CA PHE A 49 8.03 5.99 -2.09
C PHE A 49 9.15 6.21 -3.09
N ASN A 50 10.26 5.51 -2.88
CA ASN A 50 11.45 5.57 -3.74
C ASN A 50 11.96 4.14 -3.94
N PHE A 51 12.30 3.77 -5.17
CA PHE A 51 12.85 2.46 -5.51
C PHE A 51 14.38 2.49 -5.66
N ASP A 52 15.02 3.57 -5.21
CA ASP A 52 16.47 3.79 -5.36
C ASP A 52 17.29 2.90 -4.39
N HIS A 53 16.67 2.44 -3.30
CA HIS A 53 17.27 1.57 -2.30
C HIS A 53 16.34 0.40 -1.96
N ILE A 54 16.93 -0.76 -1.67
CA ILE A 54 16.17 -1.99 -1.41
C ILE A 54 15.23 -1.88 -0.20
N GLY A 55 15.63 -1.17 0.86
CA GLY A 55 14.80 -0.96 2.04
C GLY A 55 13.55 -0.11 1.76
N ASN A 56 13.70 0.98 1.01
CA ASN A 56 12.58 1.83 0.62
C ASN A 56 11.64 1.10 -0.36
N ALA A 57 12.20 0.28 -1.25
CA ALA A 57 11.42 -0.58 -2.15
C ALA A 57 10.59 -1.60 -1.36
N MET A 58 11.18 -2.26 -0.36
CA MET A 58 10.46 -3.20 0.51
C MET A 58 9.32 -2.52 1.28
N LEU A 59 9.55 -1.32 1.85
CA LEU A 59 8.50 -0.56 2.54
C LEU A 59 7.36 -0.19 1.59
N ALA A 60 7.68 0.30 0.38
CA ALA A 60 6.68 0.62 -0.63
C ALA A 60 5.86 -0.62 -1.03
N LEU A 61 6.52 -1.78 -1.20
CA LEU A 61 5.86 -3.04 -1.49
C LEU A 61 4.99 -3.52 -0.32
N PHE A 62 5.43 -3.33 0.93
CA PHE A 62 4.63 -3.67 2.11
C PHE A 62 3.36 -2.79 2.22
N GLU A 63 3.47 -1.49 1.96
CA GLU A 63 2.31 -0.60 1.88
C GLU A 63 1.32 -1.04 0.79
N THR A 64 1.83 -1.48 -0.37
CA THR A 64 0.96 -1.97 -1.45
C THR A 64 0.17 -3.23 -1.08
N LEU A 65 0.73 -4.11 -0.25
CA LEU A 65 0.03 -5.30 0.26
C LEU A 65 -1.13 -4.97 1.19
N SER A 66 -1.10 -3.80 1.84
CA SER A 66 -2.19 -3.34 2.71
C SER A 66 -3.37 -2.72 1.93
N TYR A 67 -3.32 -2.73 0.59
CA TYR A 67 -4.28 -2.07 -0.31
C TYR A 67 -4.48 -0.57 -0.07
N LYS A 68 -3.67 0.07 0.78
CA LYS A 68 -3.71 1.51 1.03
C LYS A 68 -2.76 2.22 0.08
N GLY A 69 -3.29 3.15 -0.72
CA GLY A 69 -2.45 3.97 -1.62
C GLY A 69 -1.84 3.23 -2.82
N TRP A 70 -2.11 1.93 -2.99
CA TRP A 70 -1.56 1.12 -4.10
C TRP A 70 -1.93 1.69 -5.48
N ASN A 71 -3.13 2.28 -5.61
CA ASN A 71 -3.61 2.90 -6.84
C ASN A 71 -2.69 4.04 -7.30
N VAL A 72 -2.19 4.85 -6.36
CA VAL A 72 -1.28 5.97 -6.63
C VAL A 72 0.09 5.44 -7.08
N ILE A 73 0.56 4.36 -6.46
CA ILE A 73 1.84 3.72 -6.83
C ILE A 73 1.75 3.14 -8.24
N ARG A 74 0.64 2.44 -8.54
CA ARG A 74 0.34 1.92 -9.89
C ARG A 74 0.35 3.03 -10.93
N ASP A 75 -0.35 4.13 -10.67
CA ASP A 75 -0.49 5.24 -11.62
C ASP A 75 0.86 5.94 -11.87
N ILE A 76 1.70 6.07 -10.84
CA ILE A 76 3.04 6.62 -10.97
C ILE A 76 3.97 5.65 -11.72
N LEU A 77 3.86 4.34 -11.50
CA LEU A 77 4.59 3.32 -12.27
C LEU A 77 4.23 3.39 -13.76
N TRP A 78 2.94 3.53 -14.08
CA TRP A 78 2.47 3.71 -15.45
C TRP A 78 3.11 4.92 -16.12
N MET A 79 3.12 6.06 -15.42
CA MET A 79 3.65 7.33 -15.95
C MET A 79 5.18 7.32 -16.14
N ARG A 80 5.92 6.61 -15.26
CA ARG A 80 7.40 6.65 -15.22
C ARG A 80 8.07 5.54 -16.03
N GLN A 81 7.59 4.30 -15.90
CA GLN A 81 8.21 3.10 -16.46
C GLN A 81 7.35 2.45 -17.56
N GLY A 82 6.08 2.85 -17.68
CA GLY A 82 5.16 2.35 -18.69
C GLY A 82 4.34 1.13 -18.24
N PRO A 83 3.61 0.51 -19.17
CA PRO A 83 2.58 -0.49 -18.88
C PRO A 83 3.11 -1.79 -18.27
N TRP A 84 4.34 -2.19 -18.62
CA TRP A 84 4.95 -3.44 -18.14
C TRP A 84 5.17 -3.46 -16.62
N ALA A 85 5.55 -2.32 -16.04
CA ALA A 85 5.73 -2.18 -14.60
C ALA A 85 4.38 -2.33 -13.85
N VAL A 86 3.29 -1.90 -14.48
CA VAL A 86 1.95 -2.07 -13.90
C VAL A 86 1.50 -3.52 -13.88
N VAL A 87 1.84 -4.31 -14.89
CA VAL A 87 1.55 -5.75 -14.88
C VAL A 87 2.31 -6.44 -13.74
N PHE A 88 3.58 -6.09 -13.54
CA PHE A 88 4.39 -6.61 -12.44
C PHE A 88 3.76 -6.34 -11.06
N ILE A 89 3.34 -5.10 -10.79
CA ILE A 89 2.77 -4.75 -9.49
C ILE A 89 1.41 -5.46 -9.25
N HIS A 90 0.59 -5.66 -10.29
CA HIS A 90 -0.67 -6.39 -10.15
C HIS A 90 -0.45 -7.86 -9.81
N ILE A 91 0.50 -8.53 -10.46
CA ILE A 91 0.84 -9.93 -10.17
C ILE A 91 1.36 -10.04 -8.73
N TYR A 92 2.22 -9.10 -8.31
CA TYR A 92 2.73 -9.06 -6.94
C TYR A 92 1.61 -8.93 -5.90
N VAL A 93 0.69 -7.97 -6.07
CA VAL A 93 -0.44 -7.78 -5.14
C VAL A 93 -1.38 -8.98 -5.15
N PHE A 94 -1.66 -9.55 -6.32
CA PHE A 94 -2.53 -10.72 -6.46
C PHE A 94 -1.99 -11.93 -5.71
N ILE A 95 -0.73 -12.30 -5.96
CA ILE A 95 -0.08 -13.44 -5.31
C ILE A 95 0.12 -13.15 -3.81
N GLY A 96 0.61 -11.96 -3.47
CA GLY A 96 0.89 -11.56 -2.09
C GLY A 96 -0.35 -11.56 -1.20
N CYS A 97 -1.49 -11.10 -1.71
CA CYS A 97 -2.73 -11.10 -0.94
C CYS A 97 -3.43 -12.47 -0.95
N MET A 98 -3.49 -13.16 -2.10
CA MET A 98 -4.11 -14.49 -2.17
C MET A 98 -3.38 -15.51 -1.32
N ILE A 99 -2.05 -15.59 -1.42
CA ILE A 99 -1.24 -16.54 -0.66
C ILE A 99 -0.96 -16.02 0.76
N GLY A 100 -0.62 -14.74 0.92
CA GLY A 100 -0.29 -14.18 2.22
C GLY A 100 -1.45 -14.20 3.20
N LEU A 101 -2.66 -13.80 2.77
CA LEU A 101 -3.84 -13.81 3.64
C LEU A 101 -4.29 -15.24 3.96
N THR A 102 -4.24 -16.16 2.99
CA THR A 102 -4.61 -17.57 3.23
C THR A 102 -3.64 -18.26 4.18
N LEU A 103 -2.33 -18.02 4.06
CA LEU A 103 -1.33 -18.53 5.01
C LEU A 103 -1.51 -17.92 6.40
N PHE A 104 -1.72 -16.61 6.50
CA PHE A 104 -1.94 -15.95 7.79
C PHE A 104 -3.16 -16.52 8.51
N VAL A 105 -4.30 -16.59 7.81
CA VAL A 105 -5.53 -17.18 8.35
C VAL A 105 -5.34 -18.65 8.71
N GLY A 106 -4.63 -19.42 7.86
CA GLY A 106 -4.32 -20.83 8.11
C GLY A 106 -3.53 -21.04 9.39
N VAL A 107 -2.48 -20.26 9.63
CA VAL A 107 -1.65 -20.34 10.85
C VAL A 107 -2.46 -19.95 12.08
N VAL A 108 -3.26 -18.88 12.00
CA VAL A 108 -4.11 -18.43 13.13
C VAL A 108 -5.15 -19.49 13.48
N ILE A 109 -5.80 -20.10 12.50
CA ILE A 109 -6.78 -21.18 12.73
C ILE A 109 -6.11 -22.42 13.31
N ALA A 110 -4.95 -22.83 12.79
CA ALA A 110 -4.21 -23.98 13.29
C ALA A 110 -3.82 -23.76 14.77
N ASN A 111 -3.27 -22.59 15.09
CA ASN A 111 -2.89 -22.25 16.46
C ASN A 111 -4.11 -22.19 17.40
N TYR A 112 -5.22 -21.61 16.96
CA TYR A 112 -6.45 -21.55 17.76
C TYR A 112 -7.06 -22.94 18.01
N THR A 113 -6.98 -23.82 17.00
CA THR A 113 -7.47 -25.20 17.10
C THR A 113 -6.62 -26.00 18.08
N GLU A 114 -5.29 -25.87 18.04
CA GLU A 114 -4.35 -26.53 18.97
C GLU A 114 -4.55 -26.07 20.42
N ASN A 115 -4.72 -24.76 20.63
CA ASN A 115 -5.01 -24.20 21.96
C ASN A 115 -6.39 -24.65 22.49
N ARG A 116 -7.40 -24.82 21.63
CA ARG A 116 -8.69 -25.37 22.04
C ARG A 116 -8.62 -26.86 22.37
N VAL A 117 -7.96 -27.66 21.54
CA VAL A 117 -7.82 -29.09 21.77
C VAL A 117 -7.05 -29.35 23.07
N SER A 118 -5.94 -28.66 23.31
CA SER A 118 -5.19 -28.81 24.57
C SER A 118 -6.05 -28.44 25.79
N SER A 119 -6.78 -27.33 25.75
CA SER A 119 -7.67 -26.94 26.86
C SER A 119 -8.78 -27.96 27.14
N LEU A 120 -9.38 -28.55 26.11
CA LEU A 120 -10.37 -29.63 26.24
C LEU A 120 -9.76 -30.94 26.75
N SER A 121 -8.55 -31.29 26.30
CA SER A 121 -7.82 -32.45 26.82
C SER A 121 -7.47 -32.27 28.31
N PHE A 122 -7.08 -31.06 28.74
CA PHE A 122 -6.89 -30.74 30.16
C PHE A 122 -8.19 -30.81 30.97
N TYR A 123 -9.31 -30.34 30.40
CA TYR A 123 -10.63 -30.46 31.05
C TYR A 123 -11.03 -31.94 31.22
N SER A 124 -10.90 -32.75 30.17
CA SER A 124 -11.15 -34.20 30.20
C SER A 124 -10.20 -34.96 31.16
N SER A 125 -8.96 -34.50 31.31
CA SER A 125 -7.98 -35.10 32.21
C SER A 125 -8.12 -34.63 33.67
N SER A 126 -8.90 -33.58 33.91
CA SER A 126 -9.08 -33.05 35.26
C SER A 126 -10.12 -33.89 36.03
N PRO A 127 -9.77 -34.45 37.21
CA PRO A 127 -10.65 -35.36 37.94
C PRO A 127 -11.98 -34.72 38.37
N ILE A 128 -12.00 -33.39 38.55
CA ILE A 128 -13.20 -32.60 38.93
C ILE A 128 -14.22 -32.55 37.79
N SER A 129 -13.78 -32.46 36.54
CA SER A 129 -14.66 -32.34 35.37
C SER A 129 -15.25 -33.69 34.94
N VAL A 130 -14.49 -34.78 35.11
CA VAL A 130 -14.97 -36.16 34.87
C VAL A 130 -16.10 -36.51 35.85
N PHE A 131 -15.97 -36.09 37.11
CA PHE A 131 -17.00 -36.29 38.14
C PHE A 131 -18.31 -35.55 37.84
N LEU A 132 -18.25 -34.34 37.27
CA LEU A 132 -19.44 -33.54 36.92
C LEU A 132 -20.19 -34.06 35.68
N MET A 133 -19.58 -34.90 34.83
CA MET A 133 -20.25 -35.52 33.68
C MET A 133 -20.93 -36.87 34.02
N GLN A 134 -20.68 -37.44 35.20
CA GLN A 134 -21.23 -38.73 35.64
C GLN A 134 -22.44 -38.62 36.59
N GLN A 135 -22.94 -37.41 36.84
CA GLN A 135 -24.12 -37.13 37.68
C GLN A 135 -25.24 -36.54 36.84
#